data_AF-A0A8T4YTV5-F1
#
_entry.id   AF-A0A8T4YTV5-F1
#
_cell.length_a   1.000
_cell.length_b   1.000
_cell.length_c   1.000
_cell.angle_alpha   90.00
_cell.angle_beta   90.00
_cell.angle_gamma   90.00
#
_symmetry.space_group_name_H-M   'P 1'
#
loop_
_entity.id
_entity.type
_entity.pdbx_description
1 polymer ?
#
loop_
_entity_poly.entity_id
_entity_poly.type
_entity_poly.pdbx_seq_one_letter_code
_entity_poly.pdbx_strand_id
1 'polypeptide(L)'
;MTARKGSSKKSKGKGKGRKRRGAKVKAMEEAKVGVFLSDCGGQIAKILDFEALTNFVKTVQGVTFVARANEFWRGEGLKIIVDAVKTKKVNRVVVAEAVPKISEVAIAKAVEEAGLNPHLVEVLDLKDHCALPHRDTPKEATEKAKAMLLAAIEKAKLLEPIEKAEFPAVKSVLVIGGGIAGMQAAEDLADMGFQVHLIEKEPFLGGLAAKAVRFFPTDDCAICIQSPATDLKTVTHTSRKCVYRSGFSEIPNLNILTNAKVVKVEGGPGNFKVTVERKPR
;
A
#
# COMPACT_ATOMS: atom_id res chain seq x y z
N MET A 1 -27.26 -29.88 -19.54
CA MET A 1 -28.73 -30.06 -19.62
C MET A 1 -29.24 -30.61 -18.31
N THR A 2 -29.92 -29.79 -17.51
CA THR A 2 -31.07 -30.16 -16.66
C THR A 2 -31.58 -28.88 -16.01
N ALA A 3 -32.58 -28.29 -16.64
CA ALA A 3 -33.25 -27.08 -16.19
C ALA A 3 -34.26 -27.44 -15.08
N ARG A 4 -34.25 -26.67 -13.98
CA ARG A 4 -35.41 -26.56 -13.08
C ARG A 4 -35.89 -25.11 -13.06
N LYS A 5 -37.06 -24.91 -13.66
CA LYS A 5 -37.90 -23.71 -13.51
C LYS A 5 -38.58 -23.73 -12.14
N GLY A 6 -38.79 -22.54 -11.57
CA GLY A 6 -39.99 -22.28 -10.78
C GLY A 6 -39.77 -21.65 -9.41
N SER A 7 -39.97 -20.33 -9.38
CA SER A 7 -40.94 -19.62 -8.53
C SER A 7 -40.34 -18.49 -7.69
N SER A 8 -40.70 -17.27 -8.09
CA SER A 8 -40.43 -16.03 -7.38
C SER A 8 -41.41 -15.89 -6.21
N LYS A 9 -40.91 -15.97 -4.98
CA LYS A 9 -41.57 -15.39 -3.81
C LYS A 9 -40.78 -14.16 -3.37
N LYS A 10 -41.30 -12.98 -3.72
CA LYS A 10 -40.89 -11.69 -3.15
C LYS A 10 -41.21 -11.71 -1.64
N SER A 11 -40.23 -12.00 -0.80
CA SER A 11 -40.31 -11.70 0.63
C SER A 11 -39.90 -10.24 0.84
N LYS A 12 -40.89 -9.39 1.13
CA LYS A 12 -40.66 -8.02 1.62
C LYS A 12 -40.07 -8.09 3.02
N GLY A 13 -38.76 -8.16 3.12
CA GLY A 13 -38.03 -7.96 4.37
C GLY A 13 -37.96 -6.48 4.73
N LYS A 14 -38.89 -6.00 5.57
CA LYS A 14 -38.72 -4.77 6.33
C LYS A 14 -37.57 -5.00 7.33
N GLY A 15 -36.43 -4.34 7.13
CA GLY A 15 -35.23 -4.54 7.94
C GLY A 15 -34.51 -3.24 8.26
N LYS A 16 -35.01 -2.55 9.30
CA LYS A 16 -34.33 -1.61 10.21
C LYS A 16 -33.37 -0.59 9.58
N GLY A 17 -33.85 0.65 9.48
CA GLY A 17 -33.00 1.82 9.27
C GLY A 17 -31.80 1.82 10.22
N ARG A 18 -30.60 1.85 9.64
CA ARG A 18 -29.38 2.17 10.37
C ARG A 18 -29.55 3.57 10.96
N LYS A 19 -29.91 3.64 12.24
CA LYS A 19 -29.72 4.85 13.04
C LYS A 19 -28.25 5.22 12.92
N ARG A 20 -27.94 6.27 12.15
CA ARG A 20 -26.66 6.98 12.23
C ARG A 20 -26.57 7.44 13.69
N ARG A 21 -25.86 6.68 14.53
CA ARG A 21 -25.44 7.17 15.83
C ARG A 21 -24.50 8.32 15.51
N GLY A 22 -25.00 9.55 15.63
CA GLY A 22 -24.17 10.74 15.53
C GLY A 22 -23.08 10.59 16.58
N ALA A 23 -21.85 10.34 16.12
CA ALA A 23 -20.69 10.48 16.97
C ALA A 23 -20.71 11.91 17.48
N LYS A 24 -20.75 12.09 18.80
CA LYS A 24 -20.60 13.40 19.43
C LYS A 24 -19.27 13.96 18.94
N VAL A 25 -19.32 15.00 18.11
CA VAL A 25 -18.13 15.75 17.69
C VAL A 25 -17.53 16.30 18.99
N LYS A 26 -16.40 15.75 19.43
CA LYS A 26 -15.62 16.31 20.53
C LYS A 26 -15.32 17.76 20.13
N ALA A 27 -15.52 18.70 21.07
CA ALA A 27 -15.08 20.08 20.88
C ALA A 27 -13.63 20.07 20.39
N MET A 28 -13.41 20.64 19.21
CA MET A 28 -12.14 20.57 18.51
C MET A 28 -11.13 21.41 19.30
N GLU A 29 -10.10 20.77 19.86
CA GLU A 29 -9.01 21.49 20.50
C GLU A 29 -8.36 22.44 19.49
N GLU A 30 -7.92 23.60 19.97
CA GLU A 30 -7.20 24.60 19.17
C GLU A 30 -6.01 23.94 18.44
N ALA A 31 -5.86 24.23 17.15
CA ALA A 31 -4.84 23.59 16.32
C ALA A 31 -3.42 24.09 16.70
N LYS A 32 -2.60 23.17 17.19
CA LYS A 32 -1.18 23.33 17.50
C LYS A 32 -0.35 22.60 16.46
N VAL A 33 0.07 23.33 15.43
CA VAL A 33 0.78 22.78 14.27
C VAL A 33 2.27 22.66 14.56
N GLY A 34 2.80 21.45 14.40
CA GLY A 34 4.22 21.18 14.33
C GLY A 34 4.69 21.11 12.88
N VAL A 35 5.70 21.91 12.51
CA VAL A 35 6.27 21.92 11.16
C VAL A 35 7.67 21.33 11.19
N PHE A 36 7.91 20.31 10.39
CA PHE A 36 9.14 19.55 10.35
C PHE A 36 9.76 19.68 8.95
N LEU A 37 10.89 20.37 8.84
CA LEU A 37 11.53 20.72 7.57
C LEU A 37 12.76 19.83 7.33
N SER A 38 12.64 18.85 6.41
CA SER A 38 13.76 18.02 5.99
C SER A 38 14.61 18.72 4.93
N ASP A 39 15.93 18.61 5.01
CA ASP A 39 16.83 19.03 3.92
C ASP A 39 17.22 17.89 2.96
N CYS A 40 16.61 16.72 3.14
CA CYS A 40 16.81 15.50 2.37
C CYS A 40 18.27 15.04 2.32
N GLY A 41 18.98 15.15 3.45
CA GLY A 41 20.42 14.89 3.52
C GLY A 41 21.24 15.95 2.78
N GLY A 42 20.81 17.20 2.86
CA GLY A 42 21.43 18.35 2.20
C GLY A 42 21.16 18.49 0.69
N GLN A 43 20.36 17.61 0.08
CA GLN A 43 20.08 17.64 -1.37
C GLN A 43 19.37 18.92 -1.80
N ILE A 44 18.49 19.46 -0.95
CA ILE A 44 17.72 20.68 -1.25
C ILE A 44 18.24 21.91 -0.51
N ALA A 45 19.19 21.76 0.42
CA ALA A 45 19.80 22.86 1.17
C ALA A 45 20.58 23.85 0.29
N LYS A 46 21.04 23.41 -0.90
CA LYS A 46 21.72 24.29 -1.86
C LYS A 46 20.77 25.13 -2.72
N ILE A 47 19.48 24.80 -2.73
CA ILE A 47 18.47 25.42 -3.59
C ILE A 47 17.46 26.22 -2.76
N LEU A 48 17.04 25.68 -1.61
CA LEU A 48 16.08 26.32 -0.72
C LEU A 48 16.79 26.96 0.46
N ASP A 49 16.39 28.19 0.78
CA ASP A 49 16.84 28.88 1.99
C ASP A 49 16.00 28.41 3.20
N PHE A 50 16.54 27.44 3.94
CA PHE A 50 15.88 26.89 5.12
C PHE A 50 15.80 27.87 6.30
N GLU A 51 16.67 28.88 6.36
CA GLU A 51 16.59 29.90 7.39
C GLU A 51 15.39 30.80 7.12
N ALA A 52 15.24 31.26 5.88
CA ALA A 52 14.07 32.01 5.42
C ALA A 52 12.76 31.20 5.58
N LEU A 53 12.77 29.90 5.25
CA LEU A 53 11.59 29.03 5.45
C LEU A 53 11.23 28.88 6.93
N THR A 54 12.22 28.66 7.80
CA THR A 54 11.99 28.51 9.25
C THR A 54 11.44 29.79 9.85
N ASN A 55 11.99 30.94 9.47
CA ASN A 55 11.54 32.24 9.95
C ASN A 55 10.13 32.55 9.46
N PHE A 56 9.82 32.26 8.19
CA PHE A 56 8.47 32.40 7.65
C PHE A 56 7.45 31.51 8.37
N VAL A 57 7.75 30.23 8.56
CA VAL A 57 6.80 29.30 9.22
C VAL A 57 6.49 29.74 10.65
N LYS A 58 7.45 30.32 11.37
CA LYS A 58 7.23 30.85 12.74
C LYS A 58 6.28 32.06 12.79
N THR A 59 6.09 32.79 11.69
CA THR A 59 5.14 33.92 11.66
C THR A 59 3.70 33.47 11.41
N VAL A 60 3.48 32.23 10.98
CA VAL A 60 2.15 31.69 10.70
C VAL A 60 1.44 31.35 12.01
N GLN A 61 0.24 31.91 12.21
CA GLN A 61 -0.58 31.67 13.41
C GLN A 61 -0.87 30.17 13.58
N GLY A 62 -0.84 29.67 14.82
CA GLY A 62 -1.15 28.27 15.15
C GLY A 62 0.05 27.31 15.01
N VAL A 63 1.19 27.76 14.48
CA VAL A 63 2.44 26.99 14.54
C VAL A 63 3.05 27.11 15.93
N THR A 64 3.19 25.98 16.63
CA THR A 64 3.73 25.93 18.01
C THR A 64 5.12 25.32 18.09
N PHE A 65 5.53 24.57 17.06
CA PHE A 65 6.81 23.87 17.04
C PHE A 65 7.35 23.82 15.62
N VAL A 66 8.66 24.11 15.48
CA VAL A 66 9.37 23.98 14.22
C VAL A 66 10.66 23.22 14.46
N ALA A 67 10.92 22.19 13.66
CA ALA A 67 12.15 21.42 13.72
C ALA A 67 12.77 21.25 12.33
N ARG A 68 14.10 21.17 12.30
CA ARG A 68 14.89 20.86 11.10
C ARG A 68 15.70 19.61 11.35
N ALA A 69 15.77 18.74 10.36
CA ALA A 69 16.59 17.54 10.37
C ALA A 69 16.91 17.11 8.95
N ASN A 70 17.77 16.10 8.80
CA ASN A 70 18.09 15.56 7.48
C ASN A 70 16.91 14.81 6.86
N GLU A 71 16.14 14.11 7.68
CA GLU A 71 14.97 13.32 7.30
C GLU A 71 14.06 13.14 8.52
N PHE A 72 12.77 12.88 8.30
CA PHE A 72 11.76 12.77 9.36
C PHE A 72 10.98 11.45 9.37
N TRP A 73 11.18 10.57 8.38
CA TRP A 73 10.42 9.33 8.24
C TRP A 73 11.10 8.10 8.87
N ARG A 74 12.30 8.27 9.43
CA ARG A 74 13.05 7.25 10.17
C ARG A 74 14.04 7.87 11.15
N GLY A 75 14.68 7.02 11.95
CA GLY A 75 15.81 7.41 12.81
C GLY A 75 15.46 8.49 13.83
N GLU A 76 16.37 9.44 14.02
CA GLU A 76 16.23 10.52 15.00
C GLU A 76 15.13 11.52 14.62
N GLY A 77 14.99 11.87 13.34
CA GLY A 77 13.95 12.81 12.92
C GLY A 77 12.55 12.32 13.24
N LEU A 78 12.27 11.02 13.02
CA LEU A 78 10.99 10.43 13.39
C LEU A 78 10.74 10.51 14.91
N LYS A 79 11.78 10.33 15.73
CA LYS A 79 11.66 10.49 17.19
C LYS A 79 11.29 11.92 17.58
N ILE A 80 11.85 12.93 16.91
CA ILE A 80 11.50 14.35 17.16
C ILE A 80 9.99 14.59 16.95
N ILE A 81 9.39 14.01 15.90
CA ILE A 81 7.95 14.09 15.66
C ILE A 81 7.18 13.40 16.80
N VAL A 82 7.55 12.16 17.10
CA VAL A 82 6.88 11.36 18.15
C VAL A 82 6.95 12.04 19.51
N ASP A 83 8.10 12.61 19.87
CA ASP A 83 8.30 13.31 21.14
C ASP A 83 7.50 14.61 21.20
N ALA A 84 7.42 15.36 20.09
CA ALA A 84 6.57 16.56 20.01
C ALA A 84 5.08 16.22 20.19
N VAL A 85 4.63 15.10 19.64
CA VAL A 85 3.25 14.59 19.79
C VAL A 85 3.00 14.11 21.23
N LYS A 86 3.88 13.27 21.79
CA LYS A 86 3.74 12.72 23.15
C LYS A 86 3.77 13.79 24.23
N THR A 87 4.63 14.80 24.07
CA THR A 87 4.70 15.95 24.97
C THR A 87 3.56 16.95 24.79
N LYS A 88 2.59 16.66 23.89
CA LYS A 88 1.43 17.50 23.56
C LYS A 88 1.79 18.92 23.13
N LYS A 89 3.00 19.11 22.59
CA LYS A 89 3.41 20.38 21.97
C LYS A 89 2.64 20.64 20.69
N VAL A 90 2.23 19.58 20.00
CA VAL A 90 1.54 19.62 18.71
C VAL A 90 0.37 18.64 18.70
N ASN A 91 -0.70 18.99 17.99
CA ASN A 91 -1.84 18.13 17.69
C ASN A 91 -2.17 18.10 16.18
N ARG A 92 -1.32 18.73 15.36
CA ARG A 92 -1.29 18.67 13.90
C ARG A 92 0.17 18.57 13.46
N VAL A 93 0.46 17.74 12.48
CA VAL A 93 1.83 17.48 12.02
C VAL A 93 1.93 17.81 10.54
N VAL A 94 2.84 18.71 10.18
CA VAL A 94 3.18 19.06 8.80
C VAL A 94 4.64 18.70 8.57
N VAL A 95 4.93 17.81 7.63
CA VAL A 95 6.30 17.38 7.32
C VAL A 95 6.63 17.72 5.88
N ALA A 96 7.66 18.54 5.68
CA ALA A 96 8.24 18.77 4.36
C ALA A 96 9.39 17.79 4.12
N GLU A 97 9.27 16.98 3.06
CA GLU A 97 10.21 15.92 2.68
C GLU A 97 10.29 15.79 1.14
N ALA A 98 10.87 14.71 0.63
CA ALA A 98 11.08 14.37 -0.77
C ALA A 98 10.15 13.28 -1.31
N VAL A 99 9.78 12.29 -0.50
CA VAL A 99 9.07 11.08 -0.95
C VAL A 99 7.78 10.88 -0.15
N PRO A 100 6.77 11.75 -0.34
CA PRO A 100 5.59 11.83 0.53
C PRO A 100 4.87 10.48 0.66
N LYS A 101 4.73 9.70 -0.42
CA LYS A 101 4.02 8.41 -0.38
C LYS A 101 4.63 7.39 0.58
N ILE A 102 5.96 7.40 0.74
CA ILE A 102 6.65 6.46 1.63
C ILE A 102 6.73 7.06 3.04
N SER A 103 7.11 8.33 3.13
CA SER A 103 7.28 9.02 4.41
C SER A 103 5.96 9.17 5.15
N GLU A 104 4.85 9.47 4.46
CA GLU A 104 3.51 9.57 5.03
C GLU A 104 3.09 8.29 5.75
N VAL A 105 3.30 7.11 5.15
CA VAL A 105 2.94 5.83 5.80
C VAL A 105 3.73 5.62 7.09
N ALA A 106 5.03 5.88 7.07
CA ALA A 106 5.90 5.71 8.23
C ALA A 106 5.57 6.71 9.34
N ILE A 107 5.39 7.99 8.99
CA ILE A 107 5.07 9.07 9.92
C ILE A 107 3.66 8.86 10.50
N ALA A 108 2.66 8.57 9.68
CA ALA A 108 1.29 8.34 10.13
C ALA A 108 1.22 7.18 11.13
N LYS A 109 1.95 6.08 10.88
CA LYS A 109 2.04 4.96 11.82
C LYS A 109 2.69 5.37 13.14
N ALA A 110 3.83 6.08 13.09
CA ALA A 110 4.53 6.51 14.31
C ALA A 110 3.72 7.52 15.13
N VAL A 111 3.00 8.42 14.46
CA VAL A 111 2.12 9.40 15.09
C VAL A 111 0.89 8.73 15.71
N GLU A 112 0.34 7.70 15.05
CA GLU A 112 -0.72 6.86 15.61
C GLU A 112 -0.28 6.13 16.87
N GLU A 113 0.92 5.52 16.87
CA GLU A 113 1.53 4.90 18.06
C GLU A 113 1.80 5.92 19.18
N ALA A 114 2.00 7.19 18.83
CA ALA A 114 2.13 8.31 19.78
C ALA A 114 0.79 8.83 20.32
N GLY A 115 -0.35 8.32 19.82
CA GLY A 115 -1.69 8.65 20.29
C GLY A 115 -2.40 9.77 19.52
N LEU A 116 -1.87 10.20 18.36
CA LEU A 116 -2.51 11.20 17.50
C LEU A 116 -3.10 10.51 16.25
N ASN A 117 -4.28 10.96 15.80
CA ASN A 117 -4.94 10.35 14.65
C ASN A 117 -4.06 10.51 13.38
N PRO A 118 -3.83 9.46 12.59
CA PRO A 118 -2.95 9.49 11.42
C PRO A 118 -3.42 10.45 10.32
N HIS A 119 -4.72 10.78 10.28
CA HIS A 119 -5.28 11.75 9.33
C HIS A 119 -5.09 13.22 9.74
N LEU A 120 -4.38 13.48 10.85
CA LEU A 120 -3.97 14.81 11.29
C LEU A 120 -2.51 15.12 10.90
N VAL A 121 -1.95 14.31 9.99
CA VAL A 121 -0.62 14.44 9.41
C VAL A 121 -0.78 14.91 7.96
N GLU A 122 -0.03 15.94 7.59
CA GLU A 122 0.13 16.39 6.21
C GLU A 122 1.61 16.26 5.83
N VAL A 123 1.90 15.64 4.69
CA VAL A 123 3.25 15.54 4.16
C VAL A 123 3.30 16.23 2.80
N LEU A 124 4.24 17.17 2.66
CA LEU A 124 4.47 17.90 1.41
C LEU A 124 5.84 17.57 0.83
N ASP A 125 5.91 17.60 -0.50
CA ASP A 125 7.14 17.38 -1.25
C ASP A 125 7.79 18.72 -1.62
N LEU A 126 8.89 19.06 -0.95
CA LEU A 126 9.70 20.25 -1.30
C LEU A 126 10.85 19.93 -2.25
N LYS A 127 11.08 18.66 -2.59
CA LYS A 127 12.16 18.26 -3.49
C LYS A 127 11.68 18.20 -4.94
N ASP A 128 10.86 17.21 -5.29
CA ASP A 128 10.52 16.95 -6.69
C ASP A 128 9.45 17.94 -7.18
N HIS A 129 8.60 18.46 -6.29
CA HIS A 129 7.60 19.46 -6.62
C HIS A 129 8.06 20.92 -6.43
N CYS A 130 9.24 21.18 -5.87
CA CYS A 130 9.70 22.54 -5.61
C CYS A 130 11.18 22.77 -5.93
N ALA A 131 12.11 22.18 -5.18
CA ALA A 131 13.53 22.47 -5.34
C ALA A 131 14.11 22.02 -6.68
N LEU A 132 13.88 20.77 -7.11
CA LEU A 132 14.53 20.23 -8.31
C LEU A 132 14.07 20.92 -9.61
N PRO A 133 12.78 21.22 -9.82
CA PRO A 133 12.35 21.96 -11.01
C PRO A 133 12.81 23.43 -11.04
N HIS A 134 13.30 23.96 -9.92
CA HIS A 134 13.67 25.38 -9.76
C HIS A 134 15.14 25.55 -9.35
N ARG A 135 15.99 24.60 -9.75
CA ARG A 135 17.44 24.61 -9.49
C ARG A 135 18.12 25.90 -9.96
N ASP A 136 17.66 26.44 -11.07
CA ASP A 136 18.22 27.65 -11.69
C ASP A 136 17.62 28.95 -11.13
N THR A 137 16.52 28.86 -10.36
CA THR A 137 15.88 30.00 -9.70
C THR A 137 15.67 29.82 -8.18
N PRO A 138 16.73 29.67 -7.37
CA PRO A 138 16.65 29.40 -5.92
C PRO A 138 15.77 30.36 -5.09
N LYS A 139 15.75 31.65 -5.46
CA LYS A 139 14.93 32.66 -4.78
C LYS A 139 13.44 32.38 -4.98
N GLU A 140 13.04 32.11 -6.22
CA GLU A 140 11.66 31.77 -6.58
C GLU A 140 11.25 30.40 -5.98
N ALA A 141 12.18 29.45 -5.96
CA ALA A 141 11.99 28.14 -5.33
C ALA A 141 11.67 28.30 -3.83
N THR A 142 12.38 29.20 -3.14
CA THR A 142 12.14 29.48 -1.72
C THR A 142 10.77 30.14 -1.50
N GLU A 143 10.36 31.10 -2.33
CA GLU A 143 9.03 31.71 -2.23
C GLU A 143 7.90 30.70 -2.52
N LYS A 144 8.09 29.82 -3.51
CA LYS A 144 7.17 28.72 -3.77
C LYS A 144 7.07 27.77 -2.57
N ALA A 145 8.20 27.40 -1.96
CA ALA A 145 8.23 26.55 -0.78
C ALA A 145 7.49 27.18 0.41
N LYS A 146 7.61 28.50 0.63
CA LYS A 146 6.81 29.23 1.62
C LYS A 146 5.31 29.11 1.34
N ALA A 147 4.89 29.32 0.10
CA ALA A 147 3.48 29.20 -0.28
C ALA A 147 2.94 27.78 -0.08
N MET A 148 3.72 26.75 -0.44
CA MET A 148 3.37 25.35 -0.22
C MET A 148 3.25 25.01 1.27
N LEU A 149 4.20 25.47 2.09
CA LEU A 149 4.15 25.30 3.54
C LEU A 149 2.94 25.98 4.16
N LEU A 150 2.64 27.22 3.76
CA LEU A 150 1.46 27.93 4.23
C LEU A 150 0.18 27.16 3.90
N ALA A 151 0.03 26.70 2.66
CA ALA A 151 -1.12 25.90 2.25
C ALA A 151 -1.26 24.60 3.06
N ALA A 152 -0.14 23.91 3.32
CA ALA A 152 -0.12 22.69 4.13
C ALA A 152 -0.47 22.97 5.60
N ILE A 153 0.03 24.06 6.17
CA ILE A 153 -0.28 24.47 7.55
C ILE A 153 -1.76 24.84 7.70
N GLU A 154 -2.31 25.65 6.78
CA GLU A 154 -3.73 26.01 6.82
C GLU A 154 -4.63 24.79 6.62
N LYS A 155 -4.28 23.88 5.69
CA LYS A 155 -4.96 22.60 5.53
C LYS A 155 -4.92 21.78 6.82
N ALA A 156 -3.75 21.67 7.45
CA ALA A 156 -3.56 20.89 8.66
C ALA A 156 -4.43 21.39 9.82
N LYS A 157 -4.65 22.70 9.95
CA LYS A 157 -5.58 23.27 10.95
C LYS A 157 -7.01 22.79 10.77
N LEU A 158 -7.43 22.58 9.52
CA LEU A 158 -8.77 22.13 9.16
C LEU A 158 -8.92 20.60 9.14
N LEU A 159 -7.83 19.85 9.29
CA LEU A 159 -7.91 18.39 9.35
C LEU A 159 -8.71 17.93 10.57
N GLU A 160 -9.53 16.92 10.33
CA GLU A 160 -10.36 16.25 11.33
C GLU A 160 -9.91 14.81 11.53
N PRO A 161 -10.01 14.27 12.75
CA PRO A 161 -9.70 12.86 12.99
C PRO A 161 -10.72 11.98 12.28
N ILE A 162 -10.24 11.07 11.43
CA ILE A 162 -11.08 10.10 10.74
C ILE A 162 -10.91 8.73 11.41
N GLU A 163 -12.02 8.04 11.66
CA GLU A 163 -12.00 6.67 12.15
C GLU A 163 -11.70 5.68 11.03
N LYS A 164 -10.84 4.70 11.30
CA LYS A 164 -10.54 3.63 10.34
C LYS A 164 -11.77 2.76 10.16
N ALA A 165 -12.19 2.57 8.91
CA ALA A 165 -13.24 1.63 8.58
C ALA A 165 -12.66 0.21 8.49
N GLU A 166 -13.20 -0.71 9.28
CA GLU A 166 -12.84 -2.12 9.21
C GLU A 166 -13.79 -2.88 8.29
N PHE A 167 -13.23 -3.73 7.44
CA PHE A 167 -13.99 -4.59 6.53
C PHE A 167 -13.50 -6.03 6.67
N PRO A 168 -14.41 -7.03 6.64
CA PRO A 168 -13.99 -8.42 6.68
C PRO A 168 -13.20 -8.77 5.43
N ALA A 169 -12.01 -9.33 5.62
CA ALA A 169 -11.19 -9.86 4.53
C ALA A 169 -11.55 -11.34 4.28
N VAL A 170 -11.92 -11.66 3.04
CA VAL A 170 -12.11 -13.04 2.60
C VAL A 170 -10.74 -13.73 2.59
N LYS A 171 -10.63 -14.91 3.22
CA LYS A 171 -9.41 -15.74 3.23
C LYS A 171 -9.21 -16.50 1.91
N SER A 172 -9.29 -15.78 0.79
CA SER A 172 -9.09 -16.32 -0.54
C SER A 172 -8.24 -15.35 -1.37
N VAL A 173 -7.36 -15.90 -2.21
CA VAL A 173 -6.45 -15.14 -3.06
C VAL A 173 -6.68 -15.53 -4.51
N LEU A 174 -6.64 -14.53 -5.40
CA LEU A 174 -6.65 -14.74 -6.85
C LEU A 174 -5.27 -14.41 -7.40
N VAL A 175 -4.65 -15.37 -8.08
CA VAL A 175 -3.39 -15.19 -8.82
C VAL A 175 -3.71 -15.18 -10.31
N ILE A 176 -3.26 -14.14 -11.02
CA ILE A 176 -3.50 -13.97 -12.46
C ILE A 176 -2.18 -14.21 -13.19
N GLY A 177 -2.12 -15.30 -13.96
CA GLY A 177 -0.95 -15.76 -14.70
C GLY A 177 -0.28 -16.96 -14.04
N GLY A 178 -0.31 -18.10 -14.72
CA GLY A 178 0.33 -19.37 -14.35
C GLY A 178 1.77 -19.49 -14.89
N GLY A 179 2.51 -18.38 -14.98
CA GLY A 179 3.96 -18.41 -15.16
C GLY A 179 4.69 -18.74 -13.85
N ILE A 180 6.02 -18.86 -13.87
CA ILE A 180 6.81 -19.24 -12.68
C ILE A 180 6.52 -18.38 -11.44
N ALA A 181 6.39 -17.06 -11.61
CA ALA A 181 6.11 -16.16 -10.50
C ALA A 181 4.72 -16.39 -9.88
N GLY A 182 3.69 -16.58 -10.71
CA GLY A 182 2.35 -16.82 -10.23
C GLY A 182 2.18 -18.22 -9.64
N MET A 183 2.85 -19.22 -10.21
CA MET A 183 2.88 -20.57 -9.66
C MET A 183 3.50 -20.59 -8.26
N GLN A 184 4.66 -19.98 -8.07
CA GLN A 184 5.31 -19.89 -6.76
C GLN A 184 4.44 -19.15 -5.74
N ALA A 185 3.89 -17.99 -6.12
CA ALA A 185 3.00 -17.24 -5.24
C ALA A 185 1.76 -18.06 -4.84
N ALA A 186 1.21 -18.84 -5.77
CA ALA A 186 0.03 -19.66 -5.52
C ALA A 186 0.32 -20.82 -4.56
N GLU A 187 1.49 -21.46 -4.72
CA GLU A 187 1.98 -22.54 -3.84
C GLU A 187 2.22 -22.02 -2.42
N ASP A 188 3.02 -20.95 -2.27
CA ASP A 188 3.33 -20.37 -0.96
C ASP A 188 2.06 -19.95 -0.19
N LEU A 189 1.08 -19.37 -0.90
CA LEU A 189 -0.19 -18.97 -0.30
C LEU A 189 -1.08 -20.16 0.07
N ALA A 190 -1.08 -21.21 -0.74
CA ALA A 190 -1.83 -22.42 -0.45
C ALA A 190 -1.24 -23.15 0.77
N ASP A 191 0.09 -23.20 0.88
CA ASP A 191 0.82 -23.77 2.03
C ASP A 191 0.57 -22.98 3.33
N MET A 192 0.39 -21.65 3.24
CA MET A 192 -0.08 -20.81 4.35
C MET A 192 -1.55 -21.03 4.72
N GLY A 193 -2.28 -21.88 3.98
CA GLY A 193 -3.68 -22.25 4.24
C GLY A 193 -4.71 -21.33 3.61
N PHE A 194 -4.35 -20.47 2.65
CA PHE A 194 -5.31 -19.66 1.91
C PHE A 194 -6.00 -20.47 0.81
N GLN A 195 -7.25 -20.11 0.49
CA GLN A 195 -7.93 -20.63 -0.71
C GLN A 195 -7.46 -19.86 -1.95
N VAL A 196 -6.67 -20.50 -2.81
CA VAL A 196 -6.01 -19.84 -3.95
C VAL A 196 -6.68 -20.22 -5.27
N HIS A 197 -6.99 -19.21 -6.07
CA HIS A 197 -7.47 -19.36 -7.44
C HIS A 197 -6.39 -18.88 -8.41
N LEU A 198 -5.77 -19.79 -9.18
CA LEU A 198 -4.79 -19.47 -10.20
C LEU A 198 -5.46 -19.45 -11.59
N ILE A 199 -5.49 -18.28 -12.24
CA ILE A 199 -6.09 -18.09 -13.57
C ILE A 199 -4.98 -17.99 -14.62
N GLU A 200 -4.96 -18.91 -15.57
CA GLU A 200 -4.03 -18.92 -16.71
C GLU A 200 -4.80 -18.81 -18.03
N LYS A 201 -4.36 -17.88 -18.87
CA LYS A 201 -4.98 -17.57 -20.16
C LYS A 201 -4.77 -18.70 -21.18
N GLU A 202 -3.58 -19.27 -21.20
CA GLU A 202 -3.18 -20.35 -22.09
C GLU A 202 -3.68 -21.72 -21.58
N PRO A 203 -3.67 -22.78 -22.41
CA PRO A 203 -4.11 -24.10 -21.97
C PRO A 203 -3.14 -24.78 -20.99
N PHE A 204 -1.92 -24.25 -20.86
CA PHE A 204 -0.81 -24.83 -20.11
C PHE A 204 -0.13 -23.82 -19.18
N LEU A 205 0.55 -24.32 -18.16
CA LEU A 205 1.28 -23.52 -17.16
C LEU A 205 2.76 -23.33 -17.56
N GLY A 206 3.46 -22.44 -16.86
CA GLY A 206 4.89 -22.20 -16.99
C GLY A 206 5.25 -20.93 -17.76
N GLY A 207 4.30 -20.28 -18.45
CA GLY A 207 4.50 -18.98 -19.09
C GLY A 207 5.69 -18.94 -20.06
N LEU A 208 6.50 -17.88 -20.01
CA LEU A 208 7.71 -17.76 -20.83
C LEU A 208 8.79 -18.78 -20.45
N ALA A 209 8.84 -19.20 -19.19
CA ALA A 209 9.83 -20.19 -18.74
C ALA A 209 9.65 -21.52 -19.47
N ALA A 210 8.42 -21.97 -19.70
CA ALA A 210 8.16 -23.17 -20.49
C ALA A 210 8.61 -23.09 -21.96
N LYS A 211 8.91 -21.89 -22.47
CA LYS A 211 9.44 -21.65 -23.83
C LYS A 211 10.95 -21.54 -23.85
N ALA A 212 11.60 -21.28 -22.72
CA ALA A 212 13.04 -21.40 -22.62
C ALA A 212 13.41 -22.88 -22.76
N VAL A 213 14.55 -23.20 -23.38
CA VAL A 213 15.02 -24.59 -23.45
C VAL A 213 15.79 -24.91 -22.18
N ARG A 214 16.65 -24.00 -21.74
CA ARG A 214 17.46 -24.10 -20.52
C ARG A 214 17.54 -22.76 -19.78
N PHE A 215 17.80 -22.80 -18.48
CA PHE A 215 18.12 -21.61 -17.68
C PHE A 215 19.60 -21.48 -17.43
N PHE A 216 20.14 -20.29 -17.69
CA PHE A 216 21.42 -19.90 -17.10
C PHE A 216 21.22 -19.67 -15.58
N PRO A 217 22.25 -19.84 -14.75
CA PRO A 217 23.59 -20.31 -15.08
C PRO A 217 23.76 -21.84 -14.99
N THR A 218 22.75 -22.56 -14.51
CA THR A 218 22.84 -24.00 -14.21
C THR A 218 22.65 -24.90 -15.42
N ASP A 219 22.20 -24.34 -16.54
CA ASP A 219 21.84 -25.04 -17.77
C ASP A 219 20.75 -26.11 -17.56
N ASP A 220 19.92 -25.93 -16.53
CA ASP A 220 18.80 -26.83 -16.24
C ASP A 220 17.72 -26.73 -17.31
N CYS A 221 17.02 -27.83 -17.55
CA CYS A 221 15.80 -27.81 -18.34
C CYS A 221 14.81 -26.81 -17.77
N ALA A 222 14.28 -25.96 -18.65
CA ALA A 222 13.43 -24.85 -18.27
C ALA A 222 12.07 -25.21 -17.67
N ILE A 223 11.64 -26.45 -17.88
CA ILE A 223 10.41 -26.97 -17.30
C ILE A 223 10.66 -27.58 -15.91
N CYS A 224 11.92 -27.78 -15.52
CA CYS A 224 12.33 -28.43 -14.27
C CYS A 224 12.62 -27.45 -13.10
N ILE A 225 12.14 -26.21 -13.16
CA ILE A 225 12.59 -25.16 -12.22
C ILE A 225 11.96 -25.25 -10.83
N GLN A 226 10.80 -25.88 -10.66
CA GLN A 226 10.15 -25.81 -9.35
C GLN A 226 10.90 -26.61 -8.29
N SER A 227 11.18 -25.91 -7.18
CA SER A 227 11.57 -26.53 -5.92
C SER A 227 10.43 -27.44 -5.46
N PRO A 228 10.70 -28.68 -5.01
CA PRO A 228 9.65 -29.60 -4.61
C PRO A 228 9.14 -29.21 -3.22
N ALA A 229 8.18 -28.28 -3.10
CA ALA A 229 7.42 -28.18 -1.86
C ALA A 229 6.34 -29.27 -1.81
N THR A 230 5.72 -29.60 -2.97
CA THR A 230 4.85 -30.78 -3.08
C THR A 230 5.62 -32.08 -3.30
N ASP A 231 6.17 -32.61 -2.21
CA ASP A 231 6.47 -34.04 -2.12
C ASP A 231 5.20 -34.84 -1.78
N LEU A 232 4.25 -34.91 -2.73
CA LEU A 232 3.23 -35.95 -2.66
C LEU A 232 3.88 -37.28 -3.06
N LYS A 233 4.46 -37.92 -2.05
CA LYS A 233 4.62 -39.37 -1.85
C LYS A 233 5.90 -40.08 -2.27
N THR A 234 6.82 -39.52 -3.06
CA THR A 234 8.08 -40.25 -3.35
C THR A 234 9.20 -39.36 -3.90
N VAL A 235 10.38 -39.52 -3.27
CA VAL A 235 11.75 -39.16 -3.70
C VAL A 235 12.20 -37.71 -3.44
N THR A 236 12.97 -37.59 -2.36
CA THR A 236 14.02 -36.62 -2.01
C THR A 236 13.76 -35.13 -2.32
N HIS A 237 13.93 -34.29 -1.28
CA HIS A 237 14.00 -32.82 -1.31
C HIS A 237 15.05 -32.20 -2.27
N THR A 238 15.72 -33.03 -3.09
CA THR A 238 16.83 -32.67 -3.97
C THR A 238 16.53 -32.86 -5.44
N SER A 239 15.36 -33.40 -5.83
CA SER A 239 15.06 -33.66 -7.24
C SER A 239 14.21 -32.55 -7.86
N ARG A 240 14.83 -31.76 -8.74
CA ARG A 240 14.15 -30.82 -9.64
C ARG A 240 13.14 -31.59 -10.49
N LYS A 241 11.84 -31.30 -10.34
CA LYS A 241 10.77 -31.98 -11.08
C LYS A 241 10.22 -31.08 -12.17
N CYS A 242 9.88 -31.69 -13.31
CA CYS A 242 9.08 -31.05 -14.34
C CYS A 242 7.77 -30.54 -13.71
N VAL A 243 7.35 -29.31 -14.03
CA VAL A 243 6.08 -28.70 -13.54
C VAL A 243 4.87 -29.63 -13.70
N TYR A 244 4.84 -30.43 -14.77
CA TYR A 244 3.73 -31.37 -15.03
C TYR A 244 3.83 -32.69 -14.27
N ARG A 245 4.95 -32.91 -13.54
CA ARG A 245 5.21 -34.08 -12.70
C ARG A 245 5.50 -33.70 -11.24
N SER A 246 5.43 -32.43 -10.87
CA SER A 246 5.68 -31.94 -9.51
C SER A 246 4.47 -32.12 -8.59
N GLY A 247 3.31 -32.53 -9.11
CA GLY A 247 2.07 -32.57 -8.33
C GLY A 247 1.48 -31.18 -8.07
N PHE A 248 1.90 -30.15 -8.80
CA PHE A 248 1.41 -28.78 -8.61
C PHE A 248 -0.13 -28.66 -8.70
N SER A 249 -0.77 -29.46 -9.56
CA SER A 249 -2.23 -29.52 -9.67
C SER A 249 -2.91 -30.27 -8.51
N GLU A 250 -2.15 -30.87 -7.61
CA GLU A 250 -2.63 -31.65 -6.46
C GLU A 250 -2.45 -30.90 -5.13
N ILE A 251 -1.91 -29.66 -5.16
CA ILE A 251 -1.79 -28.80 -3.98
C ILE A 251 -3.18 -28.58 -3.36
N PRO A 252 -3.37 -28.90 -2.07
CA PRO A 252 -4.62 -28.60 -1.36
C PRO A 252 -4.93 -27.10 -1.39
N ASN A 253 -6.21 -26.72 -1.48
CA ASN A 253 -6.66 -25.32 -1.54
C ASN A 253 -6.21 -24.51 -2.77
N LEU A 254 -5.54 -25.13 -3.75
CA LEU A 254 -5.20 -24.49 -5.02
C LEU A 254 -6.17 -24.91 -6.13
N ASN A 255 -6.93 -23.96 -6.66
CA ASN A 255 -7.80 -24.16 -7.81
C ASN A 255 -7.20 -23.51 -9.07
N ILE A 256 -6.85 -24.33 -10.06
CA ILE A 256 -6.23 -23.89 -11.30
C ILE A 256 -7.25 -23.85 -12.44
N LEU A 257 -7.39 -22.69 -13.06
CA LEU A 257 -8.23 -22.47 -14.24
C LEU A 257 -7.36 -22.07 -15.43
N THR A 258 -7.07 -23.03 -16.30
CA THR A 258 -6.44 -22.77 -17.61
C THR A 258 -7.48 -22.42 -18.67
N ASN A 259 -7.04 -21.87 -19.80
CA ASN A 259 -7.91 -21.31 -20.83
C ASN A 259 -8.88 -20.25 -20.26
N ALA A 260 -8.46 -19.53 -19.23
CA ALA A 260 -9.33 -18.64 -18.48
C ALA A 260 -8.72 -17.24 -18.36
N LYS A 261 -9.57 -16.20 -18.44
CA LYS A 261 -9.15 -14.81 -18.33
C LYS A 261 -10.07 -14.07 -17.38
N VAL A 262 -9.49 -13.22 -16.54
CA VAL A 262 -10.24 -12.26 -15.73
C VAL A 262 -10.82 -11.19 -16.65
N VAL A 263 -12.15 -11.03 -16.65
CA VAL A 263 -12.86 -10.05 -17.47
C VAL A 263 -13.33 -8.84 -16.67
N LYS A 264 -13.54 -8.99 -15.36
CA LYS A 264 -14.04 -7.91 -14.50
C LYS A 264 -13.60 -8.12 -13.05
N VAL A 265 -13.17 -7.06 -12.39
CA VAL A 265 -12.86 -7.00 -10.95
C VAL A 265 -13.70 -5.89 -10.33
N GLU A 266 -14.48 -6.21 -9.31
CA GLU A 266 -15.33 -5.28 -8.57
C GLU A 266 -15.05 -5.39 -7.07
N GLY A 267 -15.42 -4.36 -6.30
CA GLY A 267 -15.23 -4.31 -4.86
C GLY A 267 -13.96 -3.57 -4.45
N GLY A 268 -13.41 -3.93 -3.29
CA GLY A 268 -12.24 -3.28 -2.70
C GLY A 268 -11.41 -4.25 -1.86
N PRO A 269 -10.30 -3.78 -1.26
CA PRO A 269 -9.40 -4.61 -0.46
C PRO A 269 -10.15 -5.53 0.53
N GLY A 270 -9.85 -6.83 0.46
CA GLY A 270 -10.48 -7.85 1.30
C GLY A 270 -11.83 -8.40 0.81
N ASN A 271 -12.51 -7.74 -0.13
CA ASN A 271 -13.82 -8.18 -0.64
C ASN A 271 -13.95 -7.92 -2.14
N PHE A 272 -13.10 -8.58 -2.92
CA PHE A 272 -13.16 -8.52 -4.37
C PHE A 272 -14.15 -9.55 -4.94
N LYS A 273 -14.94 -9.12 -5.91
CA LYS A 273 -15.75 -9.99 -6.76
C LYS A 273 -15.14 -10.01 -8.15
N VAL A 274 -14.67 -11.18 -8.58
CA VAL A 274 -13.98 -11.34 -9.86
C VAL A 274 -14.80 -12.21 -10.79
N THR A 275 -14.98 -11.74 -12.02
CA THR A 275 -15.62 -12.52 -13.09
C THR A 275 -14.53 -13.08 -14.00
N VAL A 276 -14.57 -14.39 -14.23
CA VAL A 276 -13.62 -15.13 -15.05
C VAL A 276 -14.36 -15.73 -16.23
N GLU A 277 -13.87 -15.47 -17.43
CA GLU A 277 -14.28 -16.16 -18.66
C GLU A 277 -13.38 -17.37 -18.86
N ARG A 278 -13.98 -18.56 -19.05
CA ARG A 278 -13.24 -19.79 -19.36
C ARG A 278 -13.62 -20.27 -20.76
N LYS A 279 -12.64 -20.35 -21.65
CA LYS A 279 -12.83 -20.88 -23.00
C LYS A 279 -12.96 -22.41 -22.94
N PRO A 280 -13.75 -23.01 -23.86
CA PRO A 280 -13.79 -24.46 -24.02
C PRO A 280 -12.38 -25.04 -24.26
N ARG A 281 -12.16 -26.27 -23.79
CA ARG A 281 -10.94 -27.04 -24.09
C ARG A 281 -11.12 -27.82 -25.38
#